data_AF-A0A7C3YL58-F1
#
_entry.id   AF-A0A7C3YL58-F1
#
_cell.length_a   1.000
_cell.length_b   1.000
_cell.length_c   1.000
_cell.angle_alpha   90.00
_cell.angle_beta   90.00
_cell.angle_gamma   90.00
#
_symmetry.space_group_name_H-M   'P 1'
#
loop_
_entity.id
_entity.type
_entity.pdbx_description
1 polymer ?
#
loop_
_entity_poly.entity_id
_entity_poly.type
_entity_poly.pdbx_seq_one_letter_code
_entity_poly.pdbx_strand_id
1 'polypeptide(L)'
;MPAPSWDLAIAVVFLIGIAFGYILQREKIIATLLSVYVALVITQVFSGNVFEFFQGNKTIGTIWVQSGASPFTVRLVIFMAVITLLSAKGGIKGSTTKGLLSPIEIILLSFLTTGLILSSIFYFMPPESREAFMTASRLANLVIKYYIWWVLAPPAVLIALGFFRRTSSSSD
;
A
#
# COMPACT_ATOMS: atom_id res chain seq x y z
N MET A 1 22.43 24.15 4.96
CA MET A 1 21.20 23.65 5.60
C MET A 1 20.79 22.39 4.86
N PRO A 2 20.80 21.19 5.46
CA PRO A 2 20.54 19.97 4.70
C PRO A 2 19.05 19.91 4.33
N ALA A 3 18.76 19.71 3.04
CA ALA A 3 17.47 20.00 2.43
C ALA A 3 16.33 19.08 2.93
N PRO A 4 15.26 19.62 3.54
CA PRO A 4 14.14 18.86 4.11
C PRO A 4 13.04 18.53 3.08
N SER A 5 13.39 18.29 1.80
CA SER A 5 12.37 18.07 0.75
C SER A 5 11.66 16.72 0.88
N TRP A 6 12.38 15.67 1.26
CA TRP A 6 11.82 14.31 1.30
C TRP A 6 10.89 14.07 2.48
N ASP A 7 11.19 14.66 3.64
CA ASP A 7 10.26 14.64 4.79
C ASP A 7 8.95 15.37 4.43
N LEU A 8 9.04 16.53 3.78
CA LEU A 8 7.86 17.25 3.31
C LEU A 8 7.08 16.42 2.29
N ALA A 9 7.75 15.81 1.31
CA ALA A 9 7.11 14.98 0.29
C ALA A 9 6.35 13.80 0.92
N ILE A 10 6.96 13.09 1.86
CA ILE A 10 6.33 11.97 2.56
C ILE A 10 5.15 12.47 3.40
N ALA A 11 5.31 13.57 4.13
CA ALA A 11 4.22 14.17 4.91
C ALA A 11 3.01 14.55 4.03
N VAL A 12 3.27 15.14 2.86
CA VAL A 12 2.23 15.47 1.87
C VAL A 12 1.54 14.20 1.35
N VAL A 13 2.28 13.13 1.07
CA VAL A 13 1.69 11.83 0.66
C VAL A 13 0.76 11.28 1.75
N PHE A 14 1.15 11.35 3.02
CA PHE A 14 0.27 10.96 4.13
C PHE A 14 -0.99 11.83 4.23
N LEU A 15 -0.85 13.15 4.11
CA LEU A 15 -2.00 14.07 4.13
C LEU A 15 -2.97 13.78 2.99
N ILE A 16 -2.44 13.59 1.78
CA ILE A 16 -3.23 13.22 0.60
C ILE A 16 -3.93 11.88 0.82
N GLY A 17 -3.23 10.87 1.34
CA GLY A 17 -3.80 9.56 1.62
C GLY A 17 -4.92 9.59 2.66
N ILE A 18 -4.77 10.39 3.72
CA ILE A 18 -5.83 10.61 4.72
C ILE A 18 -7.03 11.31 4.08
N ALA A 19 -6.80 12.37 3.30
CA ALA A 19 -7.87 13.09 2.61
C ALA A 19 -8.63 12.18 1.63
N PHE A 20 -7.90 11.37 0.85
CA PHE A 20 -8.51 10.38 -0.05
C PHE A 20 -9.34 9.35 0.69
N GLY A 21 -8.86 8.83 1.82
CA GLY A 21 -9.62 7.87 2.60
C GLY A 21 -10.90 8.45 3.21
N TYR A 22 -10.90 9.74 3.55
CA TYR A 22 -12.12 10.45 3.94
C TYR A 22 -13.12 10.55 2.76
N ILE A 23 -12.65 10.86 1.54
CA ILE A 23 -13.48 10.92 0.32
C ILE A 23 -14.04 9.53 -0.05
N LEU A 24 -13.23 8.48 0.06
CA LEU A 24 -13.58 7.10 -0.29
C LEU A 24 -14.65 6.50 0.62
N GLN A 25 -14.80 7.01 1.85
CA GLN A 25 -15.69 6.47 2.89
C GLN A 25 -15.28 5.06 3.37
N ARG A 26 -15.92 4.60 4.45
CA ARG A 26 -15.62 3.34 5.17
C ARG A 26 -15.42 2.12 4.27
N GLU A 27 -16.39 1.84 3.42
CA GLU A 27 -16.43 0.55 2.71
C GLU A 27 -15.30 0.47 1.69
N LYS A 28 -14.99 1.59 1.05
CA LYS A 28 -13.96 1.65 0.02
C LYS A 28 -12.56 1.73 0.61
N ILE A 29 -12.36 2.30 1.81
CA ILE A 29 -11.03 2.30 2.44
C ILE A 29 -10.62 0.88 2.88
N ILE A 30 -11.55 0.09 3.45
CA ILE A 30 -11.29 -1.32 3.79
C ILE A 30 -11.05 -2.13 2.52
N ALA A 31 -11.86 -1.94 1.48
CA ALA A 31 -11.66 -2.60 0.19
C ALA A 31 -10.29 -2.26 -0.44
N THR A 32 -9.86 -0.99 -0.34
CA THR A 32 -8.55 -0.55 -0.81
C THR A 32 -7.44 -1.18 0.01
N LEU A 33 -7.56 -1.22 1.34
CA LEU A 33 -6.58 -1.90 2.20
C LEU A 33 -6.43 -3.38 1.82
N LEU A 34 -7.53 -4.10 1.63
CA LEU A 34 -7.50 -5.49 1.16
C LEU A 34 -6.87 -5.61 -0.23
N SER A 35 -7.16 -4.66 -1.12
CA SER A 35 -6.56 -4.59 -2.47
C SER A 35 -5.05 -4.41 -2.40
N VAL A 36 -4.55 -3.61 -1.44
CA VAL A 36 -3.11 -3.43 -1.20
C VAL A 36 -2.47 -4.75 -0.76
N TYR A 37 -3.10 -5.53 0.12
CA TYR A 37 -2.59 -6.85 0.50
C TYR A 37 -2.57 -7.84 -0.67
N VAL A 38 -3.64 -7.89 -1.45
CA VAL A 38 -3.70 -8.74 -2.65
C VAL A 38 -2.63 -8.31 -3.66
N ALA A 39 -2.46 -7.00 -3.87
CA ALA A 39 -1.43 -6.44 -4.73
C ALA A 39 -0.02 -6.77 -4.25
N LEU A 40 0.24 -6.75 -2.94
CA LEU A 40 1.52 -7.16 -2.35
C LEU A 40 1.86 -8.61 -2.73
N VAL A 41 0.91 -9.53 -2.50
CA VAL A 41 1.10 -10.96 -2.79
C VAL A 41 1.30 -11.18 -4.29
N ILE A 42 0.44 -10.58 -5.13
CA ILE A 42 0.55 -10.70 -6.59
C ILE A 42 1.89 -10.13 -7.07
N THR A 43 2.33 -8.99 -6.57
CA THR A 43 3.60 -8.39 -6.99
C THR A 43 4.79 -9.26 -6.60
N GLN A 44 4.77 -9.87 -5.40
CA GLN A 44 5.83 -10.76 -4.94
C GLN A 44 5.93 -12.03 -5.80
N VAL A 45 4.79 -12.62 -6.17
CA VAL A 45 4.75 -13.88 -6.95
C VAL A 45 4.94 -13.64 -8.45
N PHE A 46 4.35 -12.57 -9.00
CA PHE A 46 4.23 -12.38 -10.45
C PHE A 46 5.32 -11.49 -11.05
N SER A 47 5.97 -10.63 -10.26
CA SER A 47 6.95 -9.67 -10.82
C SER A 47 8.14 -10.34 -11.51
N GLY A 48 8.61 -11.50 -11.03
CA GLY A 48 9.67 -12.26 -11.68
C GLY A 48 9.29 -12.73 -13.09
N ASN A 49 8.12 -13.34 -13.24
CA ASN A 49 7.61 -13.83 -14.53
C ASN A 49 7.43 -12.69 -15.54
N VAL A 50 6.94 -11.53 -15.09
CA VAL A 50 6.75 -10.35 -15.95
C VAL A 50 8.10 -9.76 -16.35
N PHE A 51 9.04 -9.66 -15.41
CA PHE A 51 10.38 -9.15 -15.69
C PHE A 51 11.15 -10.03 -16.68
N GLU A 52 11.04 -11.36 -16.58
CA GLU A 52 11.63 -12.30 -17.54
C GLU A 52 10.99 -12.24 -18.93
N PHE A 53 9.67 -12.01 -19.00
CA PHE A 53 8.95 -11.80 -20.25
C PHE A 53 9.46 -10.54 -20.98
N PHE A 54 9.61 -9.41 -20.26
CA PHE A 54 10.13 -8.17 -20.84
C PHE A 54 11.63 -8.16 -21.14
N GLN A 55 12.41 -9.09 -20.57
CA GLN A 55 13.83 -9.26 -20.92
C GLN A 55 14.06 -10.22 -22.09
N GLY A 56 13.00 -10.75 -22.70
CA GLY A 56 13.11 -11.60 -23.89
C GLY A 56 13.54 -13.05 -23.61
N ASN A 57 13.58 -13.49 -22.34
CA ASN A 57 13.96 -14.86 -21.99
C ASN A 57 12.82 -15.88 -22.18
N LYS A 58 11.61 -15.40 -22.48
CA LYS A 58 10.49 -16.20 -23.04
C LYS A 58 10.10 -15.63 -24.40
N THR A 59 10.62 -16.23 -25.46
CA THR A 59 10.26 -15.94 -26.85
C THR A 59 8.79 -16.27 -27.12
N ILE A 60 7.89 -15.33 -26.90
CA ILE A 60 6.57 -15.33 -27.54
C ILE A 60 6.66 -14.34 -28.71
N GLY A 61 6.99 -14.88 -29.88
CA GLY A 61 6.84 -14.26 -31.20
C GLY A 61 7.41 -12.85 -31.37
N THR A 62 8.68 -12.75 -31.81
CA THR A 62 9.23 -11.67 -32.67
C THR A 62 9.05 -10.19 -32.29
N ILE A 63 8.49 -9.84 -31.13
CA ILE A 63 8.42 -8.45 -30.66
C ILE A 63 9.55 -8.25 -29.64
N TRP A 64 10.68 -7.76 -30.14
CA TRP A 64 11.83 -7.32 -29.35
C TRP A 64 11.43 -6.11 -28.50
N VAL A 65 10.82 -6.34 -27.33
CA VAL A 65 10.60 -5.28 -26.34
C VAL A 65 11.82 -5.24 -25.43
N GLN A 66 12.93 -4.65 -25.91
CA GLN A 66 14.09 -4.36 -25.07
C GLN A 66 13.76 -3.15 -24.19
N SER A 67 12.87 -3.34 -23.22
CA SER A 67 12.52 -2.31 -22.26
C SER A 67 13.63 -2.26 -21.21
N GLY A 68 14.34 -1.14 -21.08
CA GLY A 68 15.25 -0.85 -19.97
C GLY A 68 14.55 -0.69 -18.62
N ALA A 69 13.40 -1.35 -18.44
CA ALA A 69 12.59 -1.28 -17.23
C ALA A 69 13.33 -1.93 -16.07
N SER A 70 13.59 -1.14 -15.03
CA SER A 70 14.18 -1.67 -13.80
C SER A 70 13.22 -2.65 -13.12
N PRO A 71 13.73 -3.66 -12.38
CA PRO A 71 12.89 -4.56 -11.57
C PRO A 71 11.97 -3.80 -10.60
N PHE A 72 12.43 -2.65 -10.10
CA PHE A 72 11.65 -1.75 -9.26
C PHE A 72 10.43 -1.20 -10.02
N THR A 73 10.64 -0.66 -11.23
CA THR A 73 9.57 -0.10 -12.06
C THR A 73 8.51 -1.16 -12.39
N VAL A 74 8.92 -2.38 -12.73
CA VAL A 74 7.99 -3.48 -13.02
C VAL A 74 7.14 -3.81 -11.79
N ARG A 75 7.77 -3.96 -10.61
CA ARG A 75 7.05 -4.21 -9.35
C ARG A 75 6.08 -3.09 -9.01
N LEU A 76 6.53 -1.84 -9.13
CA LEU A 76 5.71 -0.66 -8.85
C LEU A 76 4.48 -0.59 -9.76
N VAL A 77 4.66 -0.81 -11.07
CA VAL A 77 3.57 -0.78 -12.04
C VAL A 77 2.56 -1.90 -11.78
N ILE A 78 3.02 -3.13 -11.54
CA ILE A 78 2.12 -4.25 -11.20
C ILE A 78 1.35 -3.93 -9.92
N PHE A 79 2.04 -3.45 -8.88
CA PHE A 79 1.43 -3.13 -7.60
C PHE A 79 0.33 -2.06 -7.74
N MET A 80 0.65 -0.94 -8.38
CA MET A 80 -0.32 0.15 -8.60
C MET A 80 -1.48 -0.30 -9.49
N ALA A 81 -1.19 -1.04 -10.57
CA ALA A 81 -2.23 -1.56 -11.46
C ALA A 81 -3.21 -2.48 -10.73
N VAL A 82 -2.72 -3.40 -9.89
CA VAL A 82 -3.58 -4.30 -9.12
C VAL A 82 -4.41 -3.52 -8.10
N ILE A 83 -3.82 -2.58 -7.37
CA ILE A 83 -4.58 -1.72 -6.44
C ILE A 83 -5.68 -0.98 -7.18
N THR A 84 -5.36 -0.30 -8.27
CA THR A 84 -6.35 0.49 -9.02
C THR A 84 -7.44 -0.40 -9.62
N LEU A 85 -7.11 -1.55 -10.20
CA LEU A 85 -8.10 -2.46 -10.79
C LEU A 85 -9.04 -3.04 -9.73
N LEU A 86 -8.51 -3.45 -8.57
CA LEU A 86 -9.31 -4.02 -7.49
C LEU A 86 -10.13 -2.96 -6.76
N SER A 87 -9.58 -1.76 -6.54
CA SER A 87 -10.31 -0.65 -5.94
C SER A 87 -11.39 -0.07 -6.88
N ALA A 88 -11.16 -0.06 -8.20
CA ALA A 88 -12.13 0.41 -9.20
C ALA A 88 -13.26 -0.60 -9.43
N LYS A 89 -12.96 -1.90 -9.40
CA LYS A 89 -13.97 -2.96 -9.45
C LYS A 89 -14.65 -3.02 -8.08
N GLY A 90 -15.65 -2.14 -7.87
CA GLY A 90 -16.39 -1.93 -6.62
C GLY A 90 -17.18 -3.12 -6.05
N GLY A 91 -16.74 -4.36 -6.32
CA GLY A 91 -17.30 -5.62 -5.84
C GLY A 91 -16.65 -6.15 -4.56
N ILE A 92 -15.56 -5.55 -4.05
CA ILE A 92 -15.07 -5.86 -2.70
C ILE A 92 -15.98 -5.13 -1.71
N LYS A 93 -17.19 -5.66 -1.52
CA LYS A 93 -18.10 -5.19 -0.47
C LYS A 93 -17.46 -5.53 0.87
N GLY A 94 -16.76 -4.57 1.47
CA GLY A 94 -16.43 -4.64 2.89
C GLY A 94 -17.74 -4.83 3.64
N SER A 95 -17.83 -5.90 4.43
CA SER A 95 -19.04 -6.28 5.20
C SER A 95 -19.80 -5.04 5.69
N THR A 96 -21.08 -4.97 5.30
CA THR A 96 -22.05 -3.96 5.72
C THR A 96 -22.40 -4.16 7.21
N THR A 97 -21.40 -4.10 8.08
CA THR A 97 -21.62 -4.05 9.52
C THR A 97 -22.21 -2.67 9.81
N LYS A 98 -23.48 -2.64 10.19
CA LYS A 98 -24.33 -1.46 10.46
C LYS A 98 -23.86 -0.56 11.64
N GLY A 99 -22.56 -0.40 11.86
CA GLY A 99 -22.00 0.57 12.79
C GLY A 99 -21.15 1.57 12.02
N LEU A 100 -21.57 2.84 11.99
CA LEU A 100 -20.75 3.95 11.52
C LEU A 100 -19.34 3.76 12.08
N LEU A 101 -18.32 3.63 11.23
CA LEU A 101 -16.97 3.84 11.74
C LEU A 101 -16.91 5.28 12.22
N SER A 102 -16.38 5.50 13.42
CA SER A 102 -16.06 6.84 13.89
C SER A 102 -15.11 7.49 12.87
N PRO A 103 -15.22 8.81 12.62
CA PRO A 103 -14.28 9.53 11.76
C PRO A 103 -12.80 9.26 12.12
N ILE A 104 -12.53 9.00 13.41
CA ILE A 104 -11.19 8.63 13.88
C ILE A 104 -10.69 7.31 13.29
N GLU A 105 -11.57 6.31 13.13
CA GLU A 105 -11.22 5.00 12.57
C GLU A 105 -10.94 5.12 11.07
N ILE A 106 -11.66 5.99 10.36
CA ILE A 106 -11.40 6.27 8.93
C ILE A 106 -10.03 6.91 8.78
N ILE A 107 -9.69 7.92 9.59
CA ILE A 107 -8.38 8.59 9.56
C ILE A 107 -7.27 7.57 9.85
N LEU A 108 -7.43 6.75 10.90
CA LEU A 108 -6.46 5.73 11.27
C LEU A 108 -6.24 4.70 10.15
N LEU A 109 -7.31 4.15 9.58
CA LEU A 109 -7.21 3.18 8.48
C LEU A 109 -6.60 3.81 7.23
N SER A 110 -6.89 5.08 6.94
CA SER A 110 -6.33 5.79 5.79
C SER A 110 -4.84 6.04 5.96
N PHE A 111 -4.43 6.44 7.16
CA PHE A 111 -3.02 6.60 7.54
C PHE A 111 -2.26 5.27 7.41
N LEU A 112 -2.82 4.19 7.96
CA LEU A 112 -2.22 2.85 7.90
C LEU A 112 -2.15 2.30 6.48
N THR A 113 -3.20 2.49 5.67
CA THR A 113 -3.23 2.09 4.26
C THR A 113 -2.17 2.83 3.47
N THR A 114 -2.05 4.15 3.67
CA THR A 114 -1.07 4.98 2.98
C THR A 114 0.36 4.61 3.39
N GLY A 115 0.59 4.39 4.69
CA GLY A 115 1.88 3.93 5.20
C GLY A 115 2.25 2.54 4.67
N LEU A 116 1.27 1.63 4.55
CA LEU A 116 1.48 0.33 3.92
C LEU A 116 1.87 0.46 2.44
N ILE A 117 1.16 1.28 1.66
CA ILE A 117 1.49 1.53 0.25
C ILE A 117 2.91 2.10 0.14
N LEU A 118 3.21 3.15 0.90
CA LEU A 118 4.49 3.84 0.83
C LEU A 118 5.65 2.93 1.26
N SER A 119 5.49 2.20 2.37
CA SER A 119 6.48 1.23 2.84
C SER A 119 6.71 0.08 1.85
N SER A 120 5.65 -0.35 1.15
CA SER A 120 5.74 -1.35 0.08
C SER A 120 6.51 -0.82 -1.15
N ILE A 121 6.27 0.42 -1.54
CA ILE A 121 7.02 1.07 -2.63
C ILE A 121 8.52 1.10 -2.27
N PHE A 122 8.88 1.53 -1.06
CA PHE A 122 10.27 1.49 -0.63
C PHE A 122 10.83 0.06 -0.59
N TYR A 123 10.05 -0.93 -0.13
CA TYR A 123 10.47 -2.33 -0.10
C TYR A 123 10.81 -2.88 -1.49
N PHE A 124 10.16 -2.38 -2.54
CA PHE A 124 10.48 -2.78 -3.92
C PHE A 124 11.79 -2.18 -4.44
N MET A 125 12.31 -1.11 -3.81
CA MET A 125 13.54 -0.47 -4.23
C MET A 125 14.78 -1.33 -3.90
N PRO A 126 15.88 -1.17 -4.67
CA PRO A 126 17.17 -1.74 -4.32
C PRO A 126 17.64 -1.30 -2.92
N PRO A 127 18.41 -2.13 -2.20
CA PRO A 127 18.94 -1.79 -0.87
C PRO A 127 19.69 -0.45 -0.84
N GLU A 128 20.55 -0.20 -1.82
CA GLU A 128 21.35 1.03 -1.92
C GLU A 128 20.48 2.29 -2.00
N SER A 129 19.42 2.25 -2.80
CA SER A 129 18.48 3.38 -2.91
C SER A 129 17.73 3.60 -1.59
N ARG A 130 17.33 2.54 -0.89
CA ARG A 130 16.67 2.65 0.41
C ARG A 130 17.57 3.32 1.44
N GLU A 131 18.84 2.96 1.49
CA GLU A 131 19.81 3.56 2.43
C GLU A 131 20.02 5.06 2.16
N ALA A 132 20.06 5.46 0.88
CA ALA A 132 20.09 6.87 0.50
C ALA A 132 18.85 7.64 1.01
N PHE A 133 17.64 7.05 0.92
CA PHE A 133 16.43 7.66 1.47
C PHE A 133 16.41 7.69 3.01
N MET A 134 16.89 6.64 3.68
CA MET A 134 16.94 6.59 5.14
C MET A 134 17.88 7.63 5.75
N THR A 135 18.98 7.94 5.05
CA THR A 135 19.94 8.98 5.47
C THR A 135 19.44 10.38 5.14
N ALA A 136 18.69 10.54 4.04
CA ALA A 136 18.15 11.82 3.61
C ALA A 136 16.87 12.26 4.35
N SER A 137 16.08 11.34 4.92
CA SER A 137 14.77 11.65 5.51
C SER A 137 14.47 10.82 6.76
N ARG A 138 14.05 11.52 7.82
CA ARG A 138 13.64 10.87 9.09
C ARG A 138 12.34 10.09 8.93
N LEU A 139 11.40 10.61 8.14
CA LEU A 139 10.15 9.92 7.85
C LEU A 139 10.39 8.70 6.96
N ALA A 140 11.25 8.81 5.94
CA ALA A 140 11.65 7.66 5.13
C ALA A 140 12.30 6.58 5.99
N ASN A 141 13.19 6.95 6.90
CA ASN A 141 13.80 6.01 7.84
C ASN A 141 12.76 5.25 8.67
N LEU A 142 11.75 5.96 9.21
CA LEU A 142 10.66 5.33 9.98
C LEU A 142 9.83 4.37 9.10
N VAL A 143 9.46 4.78 7.90
CA VAL A 143 8.65 3.97 6.98
C VAL A 143 9.41 2.72 6.50
N ILE A 144 10.70 2.86 6.20
CA ILE A 144 11.55 1.77 5.68
C ILE A 144 11.92 0.79 6.79
N LYS A 145 12.43 1.29 7.92
CA LYS A 145 12.94 0.44 9.01
C LYS A 145 11.83 -0.38 9.66
N TYR A 146 10.64 0.19 9.80
CA TYR A 146 9.50 -0.45 10.43
C TYR A 146 8.53 -1.08 9.41
N TYR A 147 9.00 -1.48 8.23
CA TYR A 147 8.17 -2.10 7.18
C TYR A 147 7.25 -3.20 7.71
N ILE A 148 7.78 -4.14 8.51
CA ILE A 148 6.98 -5.24 9.08
C ILE A 148 5.82 -4.73 9.96
N TRP A 149 6.03 -3.65 10.70
CA TRP A 149 4.98 -3.04 11.51
C TRP A 149 3.91 -2.39 10.65
N TRP A 150 4.29 -1.77 9.52
CA TRP A 150 3.33 -1.23 8.56
C TRP A 150 2.50 -2.33 7.89
N VAL A 151 3.07 -3.52 7.68
CA VAL A 151 2.36 -4.70 7.15
C VAL A 151 1.40 -5.30 8.19
N LEU A 152 1.77 -5.32 9.47
CA LEU A 152 0.98 -5.96 10.53
C LEU A 152 -0.02 -5.04 11.24
N ALA A 153 0.21 -3.72 11.25
CA ALA A 153 -0.63 -2.77 11.95
C ALA A 153 -2.07 -2.70 11.41
N PRO A 154 -2.33 -2.64 10.09
CA PRO A 154 -3.70 -2.57 9.59
C PRO A 154 -4.58 -3.78 9.97
N PRO A 155 -4.13 -5.04 9.83
CA PRO A 155 -4.89 -6.22 10.24
C PRO A 155 -5.08 -6.27 11.76
N ALA A 156 -4.05 -5.90 12.53
CA ALA A 156 -4.16 -5.82 13.98
C ALA A 156 -5.25 -4.82 14.41
N VAL A 157 -5.30 -3.64 13.79
CA VAL A 157 -6.36 -2.65 14.04
C VAL A 157 -7.72 -3.18 13.61
N LEU A 158 -7.86 -3.79 12.43
CA LEU A 158 -9.14 -4.37 11.99
C LEU A 158 -9.65 -5.45 12.96
N ILE A 159 -8.76 -6.31 13.44
CA ILE A 159 -9.09 -7.35 14.43
C ILE A 159 -9.53 -6.71 15.74
N ALA A 160 -8.76 -5.74 16.26
CA ALA A 160 -9.09 -5.03 17.49
C ALA A 160 -10.47 -4.35 17.40
N LEU A 161 -10.72 -3.58 16.34
CA LEU A 161 -12.00 -2.93 16.08
C LEU A 161 -13.16 -3.95 15.96
N GLY A 162 -12.88 -5.12 15.38
CA GLY A 162 -13.84 -6.22 15.29
C GLY A 162 -14.26 -6.76 16.66
N PHE A 163 -13.31 -6.93 17.59
CA PHE A 163 -13.59 -7.39 18.95
C PHE A 163 -14.33 -6.34 19.79
N PHE A 164 -13.88 -5.08 19.78
CA PHE A 164 -14.51 -4.01 20.57
C PHE A 164 -15.98 -3.79 20.22
N ARG A 165 -16.37 -3.98 18.96
CA ARG A 165 -17.76 -3.85 18.49
C ARG A 165 -18.69 -4.96 18.96
N ARG A 166 -18.16 -6.15 19.27
CA ARG A 166 -18.97 -7.30 19.71
C ARG A 166 -19.37 -7.18 21.18
N THR A 167 -18.53 -6.53 21.99
CA THR A 167 -18.78 -6.32 23.42
C THR A 167 -19.81 -5.24 23.69
N SER A 168 -19.93 -4.23 22.82
CA SER A 168 -20.92 -3.15 22.99
C SER A 168 -22.34 -3.55 22.61
N SER A 169 -22.55 -4.68 21.91
CA SER A 169 -23.89 -5.16 21.50
C SER A 169 -24.46 -6.24 22.42
N SER A 170 -23.77 -6.62 23.49
CA SER A 170 -24.22 -7.63 24.46
C SER A 170 -24.73 -7.02 25.77
N SER A 171 -24.94 -5.71 25.81
CA SER A 171 -25.34 -4.93 26.98
C SER A 171 -26.68 -4.18 26.79
N ASP A 172 -27.40 -4.46 25.70
CA ASP A 172 -28.80 -4.08 25.46
C ASP A 172 -29.66 -5.35 25.42
#